data_AF-A0A2T7T8F8-F1
#
_entry.id   AF-A0A2T7T8F8-F1
#
_cell.length_a   1.000
_cell.length_b   1.000
_cell.length_c   1.000
_cell.angle_alpha   90.00
_cell.angle_beta   90.00
_cell.angle_gamma   90.00
#
_symmetry.space_group_name_H-M   'P 1'
#
loop_
_entity.id
_entity.type
_entity.pdbx_description
1 polymer ?
#
loop_
_entity_poly.entity_id
_entity_poly.type
_entity_poly.pdbx_seq_one_letter_code
_entity_poly.pdbx_strand_id
1 'polypeptide(L)'
;MDYEFLFIVDGVSVDDDVAVGVIFDEFDGLLTRHRSKHLLDVAAEGDSAIDAAHRLVVRLHRELPALRLLRLDPDLVGVSDIAERAGRSRQNVLQWVNGERLQAAPAFPEPEGTVGRSLVWRWAEVNAWLADIGEKSGDAGATREDALYIDFMLPRWRQVLDDGLPIVRTVHATKVDDDRTGDRDAVAQLLEGTLSAPGVLERISAFPRAERQRLTVICAVLSDRLTTVAARIARDETWVILAYQGEESGLYLTPVTARRVPGSRPVSALGLGPEATVGDLLLVIANGSVSPTTPVTVA
;
A
#
# COMPACT_ATOMS: atom_id res chain seq x y z
N MET A 1 -4.47 0.54 -9.73
CA MET A 1 -5.89 0.88 -9.56
C MET A 1 -5.91 2.25 -8.95
N ASP A 2 -6.89 3.08 -9.30
CA ASP A 2 -7.02 4.39 -8.68
C ASP A 2 -7.90 4.28 -7.42
N TYR A 3 -7.51 5.00 -6.37
CA TYR A 3 -8.18 4.98 -5.07
C TYR A 3 -8.53 6.40 -4.63
N GLU A 4 -9.80 6.62 -4.30
CA GLU A 4 -10.28 7.89 -3.77
C GLU A 4 -10.19 7.92 -2.23
N PHE A 5 -9.75 9.07 -1.72
CA PHE A 5 -9.63 9.31 -0.29
C PHE A 5 -10.18 10.67 0.08
N LEU A 6 -10.98 10.69 1.15
CA LEU A 6 -11.38 11.91 1.84
C LEU A 6 -10.67 11.96 3.18
N PHE A 7 -9.63 12.80 3.31
CA PHE A 7 -8.91 12.98 4.56
C PHE A 7 -9.44 14.18 5.33
N ILE A 8 -9.56 14.06 6.65
CA ILE A 8 -9.57 15.22 7.53
C ILE A 8 -8.13 15.67 7.73
N VAL A 9 -7.88 16.96 7.49
CA VAL A 9 -6.54 17.53 7.50
C VAL A 9 -6.40 18.74 8.42
N ASP A 10 -5.16 19.02 8.80
CA ASP A 10 -4.72 20.19 9.56
C ASP A 10 -3.44 20.78 8.95
N GLY A 11 -3.03 21.97 9.40
CA GLY A 11 -1.82 22.65 8.93
C GLY A 11 -1.92 23.28 7.54
N VAL A 12 -3.09 23.18 6.90
CA VAL A 12 -3.47 23.87 5.66
C VAL A 12 -4.84 24.52 5.82
N SER A 13 -5.12 25.53 5.00
CA SER A 13 -6.39 26.25 5.00
C SER A 13 -6.89 26.48 3.58
N VAL A 14 -8.22 26.50 3.41
CA VAL A 14 -8.86 26.94 2.15
C VAL A 14 -8.57 28.40 1.81
N ASP A 15 -8.13 29.19 2.80
CA ASP A 15 -7.76 30.60 2.60
C ASP A 15 -6.26 30.77 2.25
N ASP A 16 -5.51 29.67 2.12
CA ASP A 16 -4.12 29.65 1.66
C ASP A 16 -4.06 29.30 0.16
N ASP A 17 -4.07 30.34 -0.68
CA ASP A 17 -4.09 30.20 -2.15
C ASP A 17 -2.91 29.36 -2.69
N VAL A 18 -1.75 29.37 -2.01
CA VAL A 18 -0.58 28.58 -2.43
C VAL A 18 -0.83 27.10 -2.16
N ALA A 19 -1.28 26.77 -0.95
CA ALA A 19 -1.60 25.38 -0.61
C ALA A 19 -2.74 24.83 -1.48
N VAL A 20 -3.78 25.64 -1.71
CA VAL A 20 -4.91 25.28 -2.59
C VAL A 20 -4.43 25.07 -4.02
N GLY A 21 -3.57 25.95 -4.55
CA GLY A 21 -2.99 25.80 -5.88
C GLY A 21 -2.20 24.51 -6.03
N VAL A 22 -1.32 24.19 -5.08
CA VAL A 22 -0.56 22.92 -5.10
C VAL A 22 -1.48 21.70 -5.05
N ILE A 23 -2.50 21.72 -4.19
CA ILE A 23 -3.47 20.61 -4.08
C ILE A 23 -4.19 20.38 -5.42
N PHE A 24 -4.62 21.46 -6.07
CA PHE A 24 -5.31 21.36 -7.35
C PHE A 24 -4.37 20.94 -8.48
N ASP A 25 -3.24 21.62 -8.66
CA ASP A 25 -2.36 21.43 -9.83
C ASP A 25 -1.56 20.12 -9.76
N GLU A 26 -1.09 19.71 -8.57
CA GLU A 26 -0.18 18.56 -8.43
C GLU A 26 -0.90 17.25 -8.03
N PHE A 27 -2.09 17.36 -7.43
CA PHE A 27 -2.82 16.20 -6.89
C PHE A 27 -4.22 16.02 -7.51
N ASP A 28 -4.66 16.93 -8.39
CA ASP A 28 -6.05 16.97 -8.87
C ASP A 28 -7.05 16.92 -7.70
N GLY A 29 -6.66 17.54 -6.58
CA GLY A 29 -7.34 17.44 -5.30
C GLY A 29 -8.25 18.63 -5.02
N LEU A 30 -9.16 18.45 -4.07
CA LEU A 30 -10.04 19.50 -3.59
C LEU A 30 -9.92 19.66 -2.07
N LEU A 31 -9.56 20.86 -1.62
CA LEU A 31 -9.60 21.23 -0.21
C LEU A 31 -10.91 21.95 0.10
N THR A 32 -11.69 21.43 1.05
CA THR A 32 -12.93 22.03 1.52
C THR A 32 -12.88 22.32 3.02
N ARG A 33 -13.77 23.20 3.50
CA ARG A 33 -13.91 23.51 4.93
C ARG A 33 -15.34 23.25 5.40
N HIS A 34 -15.48 22.34 6.35
CA HIS A 34 -16.74 22.06 7.04
C HIS A 34 -16.63 22.50 8.50
N ARG A 35 -17.19 23.68 8.80
CA ARG A 35 -17.04 24.38 10.08
C ARG A 35 -15.55 24.61 10.40
N SER A 36 -15.01 23.95 11.43
CA SER A 36 -13.62 24.08 11.85
C SER A 36 -12.69 23.01 11.26
N LYS A 37 -13.21 22.09 10.44
CA LYS A 37 -12.42 21.01 9.85
C LYS A 37 -12.14 21.29 8.39
N HIS A 38 -10.93 20.99 7.95
CA HIS A 38 -10.59 20.93 6.54
C HIS A 38 -10.66 19.47 6.07
N LEU A 39 -11.21 19.27 4.88
CA LEU A 39 -11.28 17.97 4.23
C LEU A 39 -10.56 18.05 2.88
N LEU A 40 -9.70 17.08 2.63
CA LEU A 40 -8.93 16.92 1.41
C LEU A 40 -9.47 15.71 0.66
N ASP A 41 -10.11 15.95 -0.47
CA ASP A 41 -10.55 14.94 -1.43
C ASP A 41 -9.47 14.78 -2.51
N VAL A 42 -8.92 13.57 -2.64
CA VAL A 42 -7.79 13.27 -3.54
C VAL A 42 -7.83 11.81 -3.97
N ALA A 43 -7.33 11.57 -5.18
CA ALA A 43 -7.12 10.21 -5.69
C ALA A 43 -5.62 9.86 -5.75
N ALA A 44 -5.32 8.58 -5.63
CA ALA A 44 -3.97 8.07 -5.86
C ALA A 44 -3.97 6.66 -6.41
N GLU A 45 -3.08 6.42 -7.38
CA GLU A 45 -2.85 5.09 -7.90
C GLU A 45 -2.07 4.21 -6.92
N GLY A 46 -2.47 2.95 -6.78
CA GLY A 46 -1.74 1.95 -6.01
C GLY A 46 -2.09 0.51 -6.40
N ASP A 47 -1.30 -0.42 -5.86
CA ASP A 47 -1.63 -1.86 -5.87
C ASP A 47 -2.76 -2.20 -4.88
N SER A 48 -2.93 -1.38 -3.84
CA SER A 48 -3.97 -1.47 -2.80
C SER A 48 -4.26 -0.06 -2.25
N ALA A 49 -5.34 0.11 -1.49
CA ALA A 49 -5.65 1.37 -0.84
C ALA A 49 -4.51 1.85 0.09
N ILE A 50 -3.88 0.92 0.83
CA ILE A 50 -2.71 1.21 1.67
C ILE A 50 -1.50 1.67 0.84
N ASP A 51 -1.24 1.03 -0.30
CA ASP A 51 -0.14 1.44 -1.20
C ASP A 51 -0.37 2.83 -1.81
N ALA A 52 -1.61 3.09 -2.25
CA ALA A 52 -2.02 4.39 -2.76
C ALA A 52 -1.87 5.48 -1.67
N ALA A 53 -2.33 5.20 -0.45
CA ALA A 53 -2.15 6.10 0.70
C ALA A 53 -0.67 6.37 1.01
N HIS A 54 0.20 5.35 0.98
CA HIS A 54 1.65 5.56 1.15
C HIS A 54 2.21 6.53 0.11
N ARG A 55 1.92 6.31 -1.19
CA ARG A 55 2.37 7.18 -2.29
C ARG A 55 1.89 8.61 -2.08
N LEU A 56 0.62 8.77 -1.72
CA LEU A 56 0.00 10.06 -1.48
C LEU A 56 0.63 10.80 -0.28
N VAL A 57 0.82 10.12 0.85
CA VAL A 57 1.43 10.69 2.07
C VAL A 57 2.84 11.21 1.79
N VAL A 58 3.66 10.42 1.07
CA VAL A 58 5.01 10.82 0.68
C VAL A 58 5.00 12.08 -0.17
N ARG A 59 4.17 12.11 -1.23
CA ARG A 59 4.06 13.25 -2.13
C ARG A 59 3.53 14.50 -1.42
N LEU A 60 2.45 14.37 -0.63
CA LEU A 60 1.87 15.49 0.13
C LEU A 60 2.85 16.06 1.14
N HIS A 61 3.60 15.21 1.86
CA HIS A 61 4.60 15.67 2.81
C HIS A 61 5.73 16.45 2.12
N ARG A 62 6.13 16.06 0.91
CA ARG A 62 7.16 16.75 0.13
C ARG A 62 6.70 18.13 -0.35
N GLU A 63 5.51 18.22 -0.94
CA GLU A 63 5.02 19.47 -1.54
C GLU A 63 4.40 20.42 -0.50
N LEU A 64 3.79 19.86 0.55
CA LEU A 64 3.11 20.61 1.62
C LEU A 64 3.54 20.10 3.02
N PRO A 65 4.77 20.40 3.49
CA PRO A 65 5.28 19.86 4.76
C PRO A 65 4.45 20.23 6.01
N ALA A 66 3.73 21.35 5.94
CA ALA A 66 2.83 21.78 7.01
C ALA A 66 1.54 20.94 7.08
N LEU A 67 1.10 20.35 5.96
CA LEU A 67 -0.13 19.57 5.87
C LEU A 67 -0.03 18.33 6.77
N ARG A 68 -1.08 18.07 7.53
CA ARG A 68 -1.21 16.89 8.39
C ARG A 68 -2.47 16.14 8.03
N LEU A 69 -2.31 14.91 7.55
CA LEU A 69 -3.42 13.97 7.43
C LEU A 69 -3.73 13.43 8.83
N LEU A 70 -4.95 13.65 9.32
CA LEU A 70 -5.35 13.24 10.67
C LEU A 70 -6.02 11.87 10.67
N ARG A 71 -6.94 11.67 9.74
CA ARG A 71 -7.68 10.42 9.50
C ARG A 71 -8.48 10.53 8.21
N LEU A 72 -8.97 9.41 7.71
CA LEU A 72 -10.00 9.35 6.70
C LEU A 72 -11.36 9.75 7.30
N ASP A 73 -12.17 10.40 6.47
CA ASP A 73 -13.59 10.58 6.71
C ASP A 73 -14.36 9.51 5.95
N PRO A 74 -15.15 8.66 6.64
CA PRO A 74 -15.87 7.59 5.95
C PRO A 74 -16.99 8.15 5.09
N ASP A 75 -17.00 7.82 3.81
CA ASP A 75 -18.13 8.08 2.92
C ASP A 75 -19.29 7.15 3.27
N LEU A 76 -20.18 7.66 4.13
CA LEU A 76 -21.34 6.93 4.64
C LEU A 76 -22.55 7.15 3.74
N VAL A 77 -23.11 6.05 3.25
CA VAL A 77 -24.23 6.02 2.32
C VAL A 77 -25.42 5.28 2.91
N GLY A 78 -26.63 5.76 2.62
CA GLY A 78 -27.86 5.02 2.85
C GLY A 78 -28.35 4.31 1.59
N VAL A 79 -29.47 3.59 1.70
CA VAL A 79 -30.09 2.86 0.59
C VAL A 79 -30.38 3.75 -0.63
N SER A 80 -30.75 5.02 -0.41
CA SER A 80 -31.08 5.93 -1.50
C SER A 80 -29.83 6.37 -2.27
N ASP A 81 -28.75 6.68 -1.54
CA ASP A 81 -27.46 7.07 -2.14
C ASP A 81 -26.85 5.88 -2.91
N ILE A 82 -26.91 4.68 -2.35
CA ILE A 82 -26.47 3.44 -3.03
C ILE A 82 -27.26 3.22 -4.32
N ALA A 83 -28.59 3.38 -4.27
CA ALA A 83 -29.44 3.21 -5.44
C ALA A 83 -29.09 4.19 -6.55
N GLU A 84 -28.87 5.46 -6.20
CA GLU A 84 -28.47 6.50 -7.14
C GLU A 84 -27.11 6.19 -7.78
N ARG A 85 -26.07 5.95 -6.96
CA ARG A 85 -24.70 5.71 -7.45
C ARG A 85 -24.60 4.43 -8.29
N ALA A 86 -25.28 3.36 -7.89
CA ALA A 86 -25.34 2.10 -8.64
C ALA A 86 -26.26 2.15 -9.86
N GLY A 87 -27.05 3.22 -10.05
CA GLY A 87 -28.04 3.33 -11.13
C GLY A 87 -29.18 2.31 -11.01
N ARG A 88 -29.58 1.96 -9.78
CA ARG A 88 -30.63 0.99 -9.46
C ARG A 88 -31.80 1.64 -8.72
N SER A 89 -32.90 0.90 -8.57
CA SER A 89 -34.02 1.35 -7.75
C SER A 89 -33.75 1.10 -6.26
N ARG A 90 -34.33 1.93 -5.38
CA ARG A 90 -34.29 1.73 -3.92
C ARG A 90 -34.79 0.34 -3.52
N GLN A 91 -35.81 -0.18 -4.20
CA GLN A 91 -36.35 -1.52 -3.95
C GLN A 91 -35.33 -2.62 -4.27
N ASN A 92 -34.55 -2.46 -5.34
CA ASN A 92 -33.49 -3.43 -5.66
C ASN A 92 -32.42 -3.44 -4.56
N VAL A 93 -32.01 -2.28 -4.07
CA VAL A 93 -31.02 -2.19 -2.98
C VAL A 93 -31.55 -2.80 -1.69
N LEU A 94 -32.82 -2.60 -1.33
CA LEU A 94 -33.43 -3.25 -0.17
C LEU A 94 -33.43 -4.78 -0.30
N GLN A 95 -33.66 -5.31 -1.50
CA GLN A 95 -33.57 -6.75 -1.74
C GLN A 95 -32.15 -7.29 -1.56
N TRP A 96 -31.14 -6.53 -1.95
CA TRP A 96 -29.73 -6.89 -1.70
C TRP A 96 -29.43 -6.91 -0.20
N VAL A 97 -29.80 -5.84 0.51
CA VAL A 97 -29.60 -5.71 1.96
C VAL A 97 -30.30 -6.84 2.74
N ASN A 98 -31.49 -7.25 2.31
CA ASN A 98 -32.24 -8.33 2.95
C ASN A 98 -31.78 -9.74 2.53
N GLY A 99 -30.81 -9.88 1.62
CA GLY A 99 -30.37 -11.17 1.09
C GLY A 99 -31.43 -11.90 0.24
N GLU A 100 -32.44 -11.17 -0.27
CA GLU A 100 -33.54 -11.73 -1.06
C GLU A 100 -33.11 -12.03 -2.52
N ARG A 101 -31.97 -11.50 -2.95
CA ARG A 101 -31.36 -11.73 -4.27
C ARG A 101 -29.91 -12.23 -4.10
N LEU A 102 -29.48 -13.06 -5.05
CA LEU A 102 -28.09 -13.55 -5.21
C LEU A 102 -27.62 -14.58 -4.16
N GLN A 103 -28.37 -15.68 -3.97
CA GLN A 103 -27.98 -16.78 -3.06
C GLN A 103 -26.62 -17.45 -3.38
N ALA A 104 -26.08 -17.25 -4.58
CA ALA A 104 -24.77 -17.77 -5.00
C ALA A 104 -23.66 -16.70 -5.02
N ALA A 105 -23.94 -15.48 -4.56
CA ALA A 105 -22.98 -14.38 -4.47
C ALA A 105 -22.58 -14.12 -3.00
N PRO A 106 -21.48 -13.39 -2.74
CA PRO A 106 -21.19 -12.89 -1.41
C PRO A 106 -22.37 -12.09 -0.83
N ALA A 107 -22.58 -12.21 0.48
CA ALA A 107 -23.61 -11.45 1.18
C ALA A 107 -23.38 -9.93 1.05
N PHE A 108 -24.46 -9.15 1.04
CA PHE A 108 -24.35 -7.70 1.06
C PHE A 108 -23.61 -7.25 2.33
N PRO A 109 -22.75 -6.21 2.28
CA PRO A 109 -21.97 -5.78 3.43
C PRO A 109 -22.82 -5.45 4.66
N GLU A 110 -22.30 -5.78 5.83
CA GLU A 110 -22.90 -5.37 7.11
C GLU A 110 -22.91 -3.84 7.23
N PRO A 111 -23.96 -3.24 7.83
CA PRO A 111 -24.03 -1.80 8.02
C PRO A 111 -22.93 -1.31 8.98
N GLU A 112 -22.34 -0.15 8.66
CA GLU A 112 -21.37 0.53 9.52
C GLU A 112 -22.04 1.00 10.82
N GLY A 113 -23.32 1.36 10.74
CA GLY A 113 -24.09 1.78 11.90
C GLY A 113 -25.49 2.28 11.53
N THR A 114 -26.04 3.13 12.40
CA THR A 114 -27.35 3.75 12.21
C THR A 114 -27.27 5.27 12.32
N VAL A 115 -27.96 5.96 11.43
CA VAL A 115 -28.25 7.40 11.53
C VAL A 115 -29.74 7.56 11.80
N GLY A 116 -30.07 7.86 13.06
CA GLY A 116 -31.46 7.86 13.53
C GLY A 116 -32.05 6.44 13.50
N ARG A 117 -32.89 6.15 12.51
CA ARG A 117 -33.53 4.84 12.29
C ARG A 117 -33.07 4.14 11.02
N SER A 118 -32.20 4.76 10.24
CA SER A 118 -31.74 4.23 8.96
C SER A 118 -30.35 3.64 9.11
N LEU A 119 -30.15 2.44 8.57
CA LEU A 119 -28.84 1.84 8.42
C LEU A 119 -28.00 2.63 7.41
N VAL A 120 -26.71 2.70 7.68
CA VAL A 120 -25.72 3.31 6.79
C VAL A 120 -24.55 2.37 6.57
N TRP A 121 -23.94 2.44 5.41
CA TRP A 121 -22.82 1.62 4.98
C TRP A 121 -21.66 2.52 4.55
N ARG A 122 -20.45 1.98 4.55
CA ARG A 122 -19.32 2.61 3.86
C ARG A 122 -19.47 2.37 2.37
N TRP A 123 -19.36 3.43 1.56
CA TRP A 123 -19.44 3.29 0.11
C TRP A 123 -18.37 2.33 -0.43
N ALA A 124 -17.14 2.37 0.09
CA ALA A 124 -16.06 1.48 -0.35
C ALA A 124 -16.42 -0.02 -0.23
N GLU A 125 -17.07 -0.43 0.86
CA GLU A 125 -17.53 -1.82 1.05
C GLU A 125 -18.62 -2.20 0.05
N VAL A 126 -19.60 -1.32 -0.14
CA VAL A 126 -20.69 -1.53 -1.11
C VAL A 126 -20.13 -1.56 -2.52
N ASN A 127 -19.17 -0.70 -2.85
CA ASN A 127 -18.58 -0.60 -4.17
C ASN A 127 -17.74 -1.84 -4.53
N ALA A 128 -16.97 -2.35 -3.57
CA ALA A 128 -16.25 -3.61 -3.70
C ALA A 128 -17.22 -4.78 -3.93
N TRP A 129 -18.29 -4.86 -3.12
CA TRP A 129 -19.32 -5.88 -3.30
C TRP A 129 -20.03 -5.79 -4.66
N LEU A 130 -20.36 -4.58 -5.13
CA LEU A 130 -20.96 -4.36 -6.46
C LEU A 130 -20.03 -4.86 -7.57
N ALA A 131 -18.72 -4.59 -7.46
CA ALA A 131 -17.74 -5.08 -8.42
C ALA A 131 -17.68 -6.61 -8.45
N ASP A 132 -17.71 -7.27 -7.29
CA ASP A 132 -17.68 -8.74 -7.18
C ASP A 132 -18.87 -9.42 -7.84
N ILE A 133 -20.05 -8.79 -7.79
CA ILE A 133 -21.26 -9.32 -8.44
C ILE A 133 -21.43 -8.86 -9.89
N GLY A 134 -20.44 -8.16 -10.46
CA GLY A 134 -20.45 -7.66 -11.83
C GLY A 134 -21.44 -6.52 -12.08
N GLU A 135 -21.85 -5.81 -11.04
CA GLU A 135 -22.68 -4.61 -11.13
C GLU A 135 -21.84 -3.35 -11.37
N LYS A 136 -22.50 -2.25 -11.72
CA LYS A 136 -21.83 -0.97 -11.90
C LYS A 136 -21.21 -0.51 -10.58
N SER A 137 -19.89 -0.44 -10.54
CA SER A 137 -19.08 0.17 -9.47
C SER A 137 -18.51 1.52 -9.92
N GLY A 138 -18.19 2.39 -8.96
CA GLY A 138 -17.38 3.59 -9.13
C GLY A 138 -15.91 3.34 -8.78
N ASP A 139 -15.16 4.40 -8.54
CA ASP A 139 -13.75 4.32 -8.15
C ASP A 139 -13.58 3.67 -6.76
N ALA A 140 -12.45 2.98 -6.57
CA ALA A 140 -12.21 2.21 -5.37
C ALA A 140 -11.92 3.14 -4.19
N GLY A 141 -12.50 2.85 -3.02
CA GLY A 141 -12.15 3.53 -1.77
C GLY A 141 -11.38 2.60 -0.84
N ALA A 142 -10.87 3.14 0.26
CA ALA A 142 -10.35 2.32 1.36
C ALA A 142 -11.49 1.54 2.03
N THR A 143 -11.36 0.21 2.09
CA THR A 143 -12.25 -0.64 2.90
C THR A 143 -12.17 -0.24 4.38
N ARG A 144 -13.08 -0.73 5.23
CA ARG A 144 -13.05 -0.45 6.66
C ARG A 144 -11.71 -0.84 7.29
N GLU A 145 -11.18 -2.01 6.93
CA GLU A 145 -9.92 -2.51 7.45
C GLU A 145 -8.74 -1.66 6.98
N ASP A 146 -8.69 -1.35 5.68
CA ASP A 146 -7.65 -0.48 5.11
C ASP A 146 -7.70 0.92 5.74
N ALA A 147 -8.90 1.50 5.91
CA ALA A 147 -9.06 2.82 6.49
C ALA A 147 -8.60 2.87 7.94
N LEU A 148 -8.91 1.85 8.75
CA LEU A 148 -8.42 1.73 10.12
C LEU A 148 -6.89 1.62 10.17
N TYR A 149 -6.30 0.82 9.28
CA TYR A 149 -4.86 0.69 9.19
C TYR A 149 -4.19 2.01 8.79
N ILE A 150 -4.71 2.68 7.75
CA ILE A 150 -4.22 3.98 7.29
C ILE A 150 -4.30 4.99 8.45
N ASP A 151 -5.47 5.15 9.08
CA ASP A 151 -5.67 6.10 10.19
C ASP A 151 -4.71 5.85 11.34
N PHE A 152 -4.50 4.58 11.70
CA PHE A 152 -3.56 4.18 12.74
C PHE A 152 -2.11 4.53 12.37
N MET A 153 -1.74 4.38 11.10
CA MET A 153 -0.37 4.56 10.64
C MET A 153 0.00 5.99 10.25
N LEU A 154 -0.97 6.86 9.93
CA LEU A 154 -0.74 8.25 9.52
C LEU A 154 0.22 9.03 10.44
N PRO A 155 0.06 9.03 11.79
CA PRO A 155 0.99 9.74 12.68
C PRO A 155 2.42 9.16 12.62
N ARG A 156 2.54 7.83 12.51
CA ARG A 156 3.84 7.15 12.43
C ARG A 156 4.54 7.43 11.11
N TRP A 157 3.81 7.39 10.00
CA TRP A 157 4.36 7.75 8.69
C TRP A 157 4.87 9.18 8.65
N ARG A 158 4.11 10.12 9.22
CA ARG A 158 4.56 11.51 9.34
C ARG A 158 5.87 11.61 10.12
N GLN A 159 5.94 10.99 11.31
CA GLN A 159 7.14 11.03 12.13
C GLN A 159 8.36 10.47 11.38
N VAL A 160 8.19 9.32 10.72
CA VAL A 160 9.24 8.70 9.89
C VAL A 160 9.74 9.64 8.80
N LEU A 161 8.83 10.34 8.11
CA LEU A 161 9.18 11.30 7.07
C LEU A 161 9.84 12.56 7.64
N ASP A 162 9.37 13.09 8.77
CA ASP A 162 9.96 14.22 9.48
C ASP A 162 11.42 13.89 9.92
N ASP A 163 11.70 12.62 10.27
CA ASP A 163 13.03 12.11 10.59
C ASP A 163 13.91 11.86 9.34
N GLY A 164 13.37 12.12 8.13
CA GLY A 164 14.05 11.90 6.85
C GLY A 164 14.21 10.41 6.48
N LEU A 165 13.47 9.53 7.16
CA LEU A 165 13.46 8.10 6.94
C LEU A 165 12.34 7.71 5.96
N PRO A 166 12.47 6.62 5.20
CA PRO A 166 11.43 6.20 4.29
C PRO A 166 10.31 5.45 5.00
N ILE A 167 9.08 5.63 4.50
CA ILE A 167 7.97 4.71 4.82
C ILE A 167 8.28 3.35 4.19
N VAL A 168 8.31 2.32 5.04
CA VAL A 168 8.54 0.95 4.61
C VAL A 168 7.21 0.32 4.19
N ARG A 169 7.17 -0.15 2.95
CA ARG A 169 6.09 -0.99 2.43
C ARG A 169 6.59 -2.42 2.32
N THR A 170 5.90 -3.33 2.98
CA THR A 170 6.18 -4.76 2.86
C THR A 170 5.26 -5.38 1.81
N VAL A 171 5.82 -6.26 0.97
CA VAL A 171 5.06 -7.06 0.01
C VAL A 171 5.53 -8.50 -0.02
N HIS A 172 4.64 -9.44 -0.28
CA HIS A 172 5.03 -10.82 -0.52
C HIS A 172 5.64 -11.00 -1.91
N ALA A 173 6.61 -11.90 -2.00
CA ALA A 173 7.25 -12.30 -3.26
C ALA A 173 6.26 -12.85 -4.27
N THR A 174 5.19 -13.51 -3.81
CA THR A 174 4.10 -14.04 -4.65
C THR A 174 2.81 -13.25 -4.38
N LYS A 175 2.03 -12.95 -5.43
CA LYS A 175 0.73 -12.26 -5.31
C LYS A 175 -0.43 -13.17 -4.93
N VAL A 176 -0.29 -14.46 -5.21
CA VAL A 176 -1.33 -15.47 -4.97
C VAL A 176 -1.08 -16.09 -3.61
N ASP A 177 -2.14 -16.22 -2.82
CA ASP A 177 -2.07 -16.99 -1.59
C ASP A 177 -1.79 -18.46 -1.92
N ASP A 178 -0.68 -18.94 -1.36
CA ASP A 178 -0.20 -20.30 -1.51
C ASP A 178 0.10 -20.87 -0.12
N ASP A 179 0.51 -22.14 -0.08
CA ASP A 179 0.85 -22.84 1.18
C ASP A 179 2.02 -22.18 1.94
N ARG A 180 2.67 -21.16 1.37
CA ARG A 180 3.81 -20.42 1.93
C ARG A 180 3.46 -18.99 2.34
N THR A 181 2.21 -18.53 2.22
CA THR A 181 1.81 -17.19 2.67
C THR A 181 2.17 -16.97 4.14
N GLY A 182 1.84 -17.93 5.02
CA GLY A 182 2.17 -17.84 6.45
C GLY A 182 3.67 -17.78 6.74
N ASP A 183 4.51 -18.43 5.93
CA ASP A 183 5.96 -18.35 6.06
C ASP A 183 6.48 -16.94 5.67
N ARG A 184 5.89 -16.32 4.64
CA ARG A 184 6.22 -14.94 4.23
C ARG A 184 5.73 -13.91 5.25
N ASP A 185 4.58 -14.15 5.88
CA ASP A 185 4.08 -13.34 7.00
C ASP A 185 5.05 -13.39 8.20
N ALA A 186 5.61 -14.57 8.51
CA ALA A 186 6.61 -14.70 9.56
C ALA A 186 7.88 -13.87 9.26
N VAL A 187 8.31 -13.84 7.99
CA VAL A 187 9.43 -12.97 7.55
C VAL A 187 9.07 -11.49 7.71
N ALA A 188 7.84 -11.09 7.37
CA ALA A 188 7.36 -9.71 7.54
C ALA A 188 7.33 -9.28 9.01
N GLN A 189 6.87 -10.14 9.91
CA GLN A 189 6.89 -9.88 11.36
C GLN A 189 8.31 -9.76 11.91
N LEU A 190 9.23 -10.63 11.47
CA LEU A 190 10.64 -10.55 11.84
C LEU A 190 11.30 -9.27 11.32
N LEU A 191 10.94 -8.84 10.11
CA LEU A 191 11.37 -7.57 9.53
C LEU A 191 10.90 -6.39 10.40
N GLU A 192 9.63 -6.35 10.80
CA GLU A 192 9.11 -5.25 11.64
C GLU A 192 9.87 -5.12 12.97
N GLY A 193 10.15 -6.25 13.63
CA GLY A 193 11.00 -6.28 14.82
C GLY A 193 12.44 -5.80 14.54
N THR A 194 13.00 -6.18 13.39
CA THR A 194 14.37 -5.80 12.99
C THR A 194 14.47 -4.32 12.62
N LEU A 195 13.47 -3.74 11.96
CA LEU A 195 13.42 -2.32 11.60
C LEU A 195 13.29 -1.41 12.83
N SER A 196 12.82 -1.95 13.95
CA SER A 196 12.80 -1.24 15.22
C SER A 196 14.19 -1.13 15.86
N ALA A 197 15.19 -1.87 15.37
CA ALA A 197 16.56 -1.76 15.83
C ALA A 197 17.25 -0.51 15.25
N PRO A 198 17.98 0.29 16.06
CA PRO A 198 18.65 1.50 15.60
C PRO A 198 19.62 1.25 14.44
N GLY A 199 19.63 2.13 13.44
CA GLY A 199 20.61 2.11 12.34
C GLY A 199 20.29 1.14 11.19
N VAL A 200 19.32 0.23 11.34
CA VAL A 200 18.96 -0.72 10.28
C VAL A 200 18.30 0.00 9.11
N LEU A 201 17.32 0.86 9.39
CA LEU A 201 16.58 1.57 8.36
C LEU A 201 17.49 2.52 7.59
N GLU A 202 18.42 3.19 8.26
CA GLU A 202 19.43 4.07 7.68
C GLU A 202 20.37 3.29 6.75
N ARG A 203 20.83 2.12 7.18
CA ARG A 203 21.70 1.24 6.37
C ARG A 203 21.02 0.77 5.09
N ILE A 204 19.78 0.27 5.19
CA ILE A 204 19.06 -0.19 4.00
C ILE A 204 18.64 1.00 3.12
N SER A 205 18.48 2.19 3.70
CA SER A 205 18.12 3.42 2.99
C SER A 205 19.26 4.07 2.20
N ALA A 206 20.52 3.66 2.42
CA ALA A 206 21.71 4.34 1.92
C ALA A 206 21.88 4.31 0.39
N PHE A 207 21.12 3.49 -0.34
CA PHE A 207 21.26 3.38 -1.79
C PHE A 207 20.39 4.41 -2.56
N PRO A 208 20.83 4.87 -3.76
CA PRO A 208 20.11 5.87 -4.53
C PRO A 208 18.74 5.37 -5.01
N ARG A 209 17.64 6.03 -4.62
CA ARG A 209 16.25 5.70 -5.02
C ARG A 209 15.63 6.84 -5.82
N ALA A 210 14.70 6.48 -6.71
CA ALA A 210 13.82 7.44 -7.37
C ALA A 210 12.97 8.18 -6.34
N GLU A 211 12.37 7.44 -5.39
CA GLU A 211 11.61 8.00 -4.27
C GLU A 211 12.33 7.69 -2.95
N ARG A 212 13.06 8.66 -2.41
CA ARG A 212 13.88 8.45 -1.19
C ARG A 212 13.05 8.23 0.08
N GLN A 213 11.81 8.72 0.07
CA GLN A 213 10.87 8.68 1.19
C GLN A 213 10.03 7.40 1.24
N ARG A 214 10.26 6.46 0.30
CA ARG A 214 9.59 5.16 0.28
C ARG A 214 10.60 4.02 0.11
N LEU A 215 10.36 2.91 0.79
CA LEU A 215 11.17 1.70 0.67
C LEU A 215 10.28 0.48 0.57
N THR A 216 10.31 -0.20 -0.58
CA THR A 216 9.64 -1.50 -0.72
C THR A 216 10.57 -2.61 -0.25
N VAL A 217 10.03 -3.50 0.58
CA VAL A 217 10.68 -4.71 1.07
C VAL A 217 9.85 -5.91 0.63
N ILE A 218 10.45 -6.79 -0.17
CA ILE A 218 9.84 -8.03 -0.63
C ILE A 218 10.17 -9.12 0.39
N CYS A 219 9.17 -9.62 1.11
CA CYS A 219 9.27 -10.78 1.98
C CYS A 219 9.14 -12.07 1.15
N ALA A 220 10.17 -12.90 1.23
CA ALA A 220 10.30 -14.13 0.47
C ALA A 220 10.75 -15.29 1.36
N VAL A 221 10.44 -16.50 0.91
CA VAL A 221 11.00 -17.74 1.45
C VAL A 221 12.09 -18.28 0.52
N LEU A 222 12.92 -19.19 1.03
CA LEU A 222 14.06 -19.73 0.26
C LEU A 222 13.65 -20.41 -1.05
N SER A 223 12.44 -20.98 -1.12
CA SER A 223 11.92 -21.62 -2.33
C SER A 223 11.33 -20.65 -3.37
N ASP A 224 11.16 -19.37 -3.03
CA ASP A 224 10.63 -18.39 -3.99
C ASP A 224 11.63 -18.20 -5.13
N ARG A 225 11.11 -18.10 -6.36
CA ARG A 225 11.94 -17.87 -7.54
C ARG A 225 12.35 -16.40 -7.61
N LEU A 226 13.59 -16.15 -8.04
CA LEU A 226 14.09 -14.79 -8.25
C LEU A 226 13.31 -14.05 -9.34
N THR A 227 12.76 -14.77 -10.32
CA THR A 227 11.87 -14.22 -11.36
C THR A 227 10.54 -13.74 -10.78
N THR A 228 9.96 -14.45 -9.81
CA THR A 228 8.75 -14.00 -9.10
C THR A 228 9.05 -12.75 -8.29
N VAL A 229 10.19 -12.71 -7.58
CA VAL A 229 10.67 -11.51 -6.87
C VAL A 229 10.83 -10.33 -7.83
N ALA A 230 11.48 -10.53 -8.98
CA ALA A 230 11.68 -9.50 -9.99
C ALA A 230 10.34 -8.91 -10.50
N ALA A 231 9.33 -9.76 -10.68
CA ALA A 231 7.99 -9.35 -11.10
C ALA A 231 7.23 -8.51 -10.06
N ARG A 232 7.67 -8.50 -8.80
CA ARG A 232 7.09 -7.66 -7.75
C ARG A 232 7.65 -6.24 -7.70
N ILE A 233 8.79 -6.00 -8.34
CA ILE A 233 9.44 -4.68 -8.37
C ILE A 233 8.68 -3.80 -9.36
N ALA A 234 8.14 -2.69 -8.87
CA ALA A 234 7.36 -1.77 -9.69
C ALA A 234 8.27 -1.05 -10.71
N ARG A 235 7.69 -0.54 -11.82
CA ARG A 235 8.48 0.04 -12.92
C ARG A 235 9.18 1.33 -12.55
N ASP A 236 8.61 2.07 -11.61
CA ASP A 236 9.12 3.29 -10.99
C ASP A 236 10.18 3.01 -9.90
N GLU A 237 10.35 1.76 -9.47
CA GLU A 237 11.33 1.35 -8.48
C GLU A 237 12.67 0.97 -9.12
N THR A 238 13.74 1.68 -8.71
CA THR A 238 15.10 1.39 -9.18
C THR A 238 15.68 0.15 -8.51
N TRP A 239 15.40 -0.03 -7.21
CA TRP A 239 15.77 -1.18 -6.40
C TRP A 239 14.83 -1.30 -5.20
N VAL A 240 14.78 -2.48 -4.60
CA VAL A 240 14.02 -2.82 -3.39
C VAL A 240 14.87 -3.69 -2.47
N ILE A 241 14.45 -3.92 -1.23
CA ILE A 241 15.09 -4.91 -0.36
C ILE A 241 14.36 -6.23 -0.49
N LEU A 242 15.11 -7.32 -0.67
CA LEU A 242 14.63 -8.68 -0.52
C LEU A 242 14.91 -9.14 0.92
N ALA A 243 13.86 -9.42 1.68
CA ALA A 243 13.91 -9.93 3.04
C ALA A 243 13.55 -11.41 3.06
N TYR A 244 14.37 -12.24 3.71
CA TYR A 244 14.15 -13.68 3.83
C TYR A 244 14.89 -14.24 5.04
N GLN A 245 14.42 -15.37 5.55
CA GLN A 245 15.03 -16.05 6.69
C GLN A 245 15.93 -17.20 6.21
N GLY A 246 17.13 -17.30 6.76
CA GLY A 246 18.02 -18.46 6.56
C GLY A 246 17.80 -19.55 7.62
N GLU A 247 18.56 -20.66 7.53
CA GLU A 247 18.43 -21.79 8.47
C GLU A 247 18.69 -21.43 9.94
N GLU A 248 19.55 -20.46 10.23
CA GLU A 248 19.88 -20.01 11.59
C GLU A 248 18.87 -19.01 12.19
N SER A 249 17.64 -18.94 11.66
CA SER A 249 16.57 -18.02 12.06
C SER A 249 16.87 -16.51 11.88
N GLY A 250 18.06 -16.14 11.41
CA GLY A 250 18.43 -14.75 11.12
C GLY A 250 17.78 -14.18 9.86
N LEU A 251 17.40 -12.89 9.92
CA LEU A 251 16.84 -12.15 8.80
C LEU A 251 17.96 -11.63 7.89
N TYR A 252 17.89 -11.98 6.61
CA TYR A 252 18.77 -11.47 5.56
C TYR A 252 18.05 -10.36 4.80
N LEU A 253 18.74 -9.24 4.58
CA LEU A 253 18.27 -8.10 3.81
C LEU A 253 19.22 -7.86 2.65
N THR A 254 18.77 -8.16 1.44
CA THR A 254 19.59 -8.08 0.23
C THR A 254 19.00 -7.07 -0.74
N PRO A 255 19.72 -6.02 -1.16
CA PRO A 255 19.22 -5.11 -2.19
C PRO A 255 19.10 -5.83 -3.54
N VAL A 256 17.94 -5.75 -4.16
CA VAL A 256 17.66 -6.37 -5.46
C VAL A 256 17.03 -5.39 -6.44
N THR A 257 17.21 -5.64 -7.73
CA THR A 257 16.65 -4.81 -8.80
C THR A 257 16.17 -5.66 -9.97
N ALA A 258 15.10 -5.23 -10.64
CA ALA A 258 14.59 -5.88 -11.84
C ALA A 258 15.32 -5.42 -13.12
N ARG A 259 16.22 -4.44 -13.05
CA ARG A 259 16.94 -3.93 -14.23
C ARG A 259 18.41 -3.75 -13.90
N ARG A 260 19.28 -3.75 -14.92
CA ARG A 260 20.69 -3.42 -14.69
C ARG A 260 20.81 -1.95 -14.32
N VAL A 261 21.38 -1.69 -13.15
CA VAL A 261 21.71 -0.35 -12.67
C VAL A 261 23.22 -0.28 -12.38
N PRO A 262 23.84 0.91 -12.41
CA PRO A 262 25.25 1.04 -12.09
C PRO A 262 25.58 0.43 -10.72
N GLY A 263 26.57 -0.47 -10.68
CA GLY A 263 26.99 -1.15 -9.45
C GLY A 263 26.21 -2.42 -9.11
N SER A 264 25.15 -2.78 -9.84
CA SER A 264 24.47 -4.06 -9.64
C SER A 264 25.19 -5.21 -10.32
N ARG A 265 25.08 -6.41 -9.74
CA ARG A 265 25.59 -7.66 -10.35
C ARG A 265 24.42 -8.54 -10.77
N PRO A 266 24.32 -8.94 -12.05
CA PRO A 266 23.25 -9.82 -12.49
C PRO A 266 23.44 -11.23 -11.94
N VAL A 267 22.33 -11.89 -11.61
CA VAL A 267 22.32 -13.27 -11.09
C VAL A 267 23.05 -14.24 -12.04
N SER A 268 22.98 -14.03 -13.35
CA SER A 268 23.72 -14.81 -14.35
C SER A 268 25.24 -14.70 -14.22
N ALA A 269 25.77 -13.54 -13.82
CA ALA A 269 27.21 -13.37 -13.56
C ALA A 269 27.65 -14.02 -12.22
N LEU A 270 26.68 -14.46 -11.41
CA LEU A 270 26.90 -15.21 -10.18
C LEU A 270 26.69 -16.73 -10.39
N GLY A 271 26.47 -17.16 -11.64
CA GLY A 271 26.24 -18.57 -12.00
C GLY A 271 24.81 -19.05 -11.77
N LEU A 272 23.87 -18.14 -11.48
CA LEU A 272 22.47 -18.48 -11.25
C LEU A 272 21.68 -18.47 -12.56
N GLY A 273 20.89 -19.54 -12.78
CA GLY A 273 20.03 -19.71 -13.94
C GLY A 273 18.65 -19.04 -13.79
N PRO A 274 17.78 -19.15 -14.81
CA PRO A 274 16.45 -18.53 -14.80
C PRO A 274 15.49 -19.12 -13.75
N GLU A 275 15.74 -20.36 -13.32
CA GLU A 275 14.95 -21.06 -12.30
C GLU A 275 15.55 -20.89 -10.89
N ALA A 276 16.55 -20.01 -10.73
CA ALA A 276 17.19 -19.78 -9.44
C ALA A 276 16.21 -19.24 -8.40
N THR A 277 16.42 -19.68 -7.17
CA THR A 277 15.61 -19.36 -6.00
C THR A 277 16.32 -18.38 -5.06
N VAL A 278 15.59 -17.85 -4.09
CA VAL A 278 16.16 -17.06 -2.99
C VAL A 278 17.20 -17.87 -2.20
N GLY A 279 17.01 -19.19 -2.06
CA GLY A 279 17.98 -20.09 -1.46
C GLY A 279 19.29 -20.17 -2.24
N ASP A 280 19.23 -20.25 -3.57
CA ASP A 280 20.43 -20.24 -4.41
C ASP A 280 21.21 -18.91 -4.27
N LEU A 281 20.48 -17.79 -4.18
CA LEU A 281 21.06 -16.48 -3.92
C LEU A 281 21.74 -16.41 -2.53
N LEU A 282 21.11 -16.97 -1.50
CA LEU A 282 21.71 -17.07 -0.16
C LEU A 282 23.03 -17.84 -0.19
N LEU A 283 23.10 -18.97 -0.90
CA LEU A 283 24.33 -19.75 -1.03
C LEU A 283 25.45 -18.96 -1.71
N VAL A 284 25.14 -18.20 -2.77
CA VAL A 284 26.11 -17.33 -3.45
C VAL A 284 26.65 -16.24 -2.52
N ILE A 285 25.78 -15.62 -1.72
CA ILE A 285 26.16 -14.59 -0.75
C ILE A 285 27.01 -15.20 0.38
N ALA A 286 26.59 -16.33 0.94
CA ALA A 286 27.29 -17.03 2.02
C ALA A 286 28.70 -17.49 1.59
N ASN A 287 28.86 -17.88 0.33
CA ASN A 287 30.16 -18.26 -0.26
C ASN A 287 31.07 -17.05 -0.57
N GLY A 288 30.63 -15.81 -0.30
CA GLY A 288 31.41 -14.59 -0.51
C GLY A 288 31.54 -14.15 -1.97
N SER A 289 30.77 -14.75 -2.88
CA SER A 289 30.79 -14.39 -4.32
C SER A 289 30.24 -12.98 -4.59
N VAL A 290 29.40 -12.47 -3.68
CA VAL A 290 28.84 -11.12 -3.69
C VAL A 290 28.70 -10.63 -2.25
N SER A 291 29.00 -9.35 -2.01
CA SER A 291 28.77 -8.76 -0.70
C SER A 291 27.26 -8.66 -0.44
N PRO A 292 26.76 -8.89 0.79
CA PRO A 292 25.33 -8.75 1.12
C PRO A 292 24.75 -7.36 0.81
N THR A 293 25.61 -6.34 0.70
CA THR A 293 25.22 -4.96 0.38
C THR A 293 25.32 -4.64 -1.12
N THR A 294 25.83 -5.56 -1.95
CA THR A 294 25.89 -5.36 -3.40
C THR A 294 24.51 -5.60 -4.01
N PRO A 295 23.92 -4.63 -4.72
CA PRO A 295 22.65 -4.82 -5.40
C PRO A 295 22.71 -5.96 -6.43
N VAL A 296 21.73 -6.87 -6.39
CA VAL A 296 21.66 -8.01 -7.30
C VAL A 296 20.55 -7.79 -8.34
N THR A 297 20.87 -7.89 -9.63
CA THR A 297 19.85 -7.83 -10.69
C THR A 297 19.25 -9.22 -10.87
N VAL A 298 17.97 -9.36 -10.52
CA VAL A 298 17.23 -10.63 -10.41
C VAL A 298 16.35 -10.97 -11.63
N ALA A 299 16.27 -10.05 -12.60
CA ALA A 299 15.62 -10.28 -13.90
C ALA A 299 16.59 -10.80 -14.96
#